data_AF-A0A2V8SMJ6-F1
#
_entry.id   AF-A0A2V8SMJ6-F1
#
_cell.length_a   1.000
_cell.length_b   1.000
_cell.length_c   1.000
_cell.angle_alpha   90.00
_cell.angle_beta   90.00
_cell.angle_gamma   90.00
#
_symmetry.space_group_name_H-M   'P 1'
#
loop_
_entity.id
_entity.type
_entity.pdbx_description
1 polymer ?
#
loop_
_entity_poly.entity_id
_entity_poly.type
_entity_poly.pdbx_seq_one_letter_code
_entity_poly.pdbx_strand_id
1 'polypeptide(L)'
;MFRKALLTTAAAIAMFALSSVARADTVTLTGINGTGVTATITNFSLSGNTFTFTINNTSVAPNTTGTITNIGFSLPGNRANNYTLVSSSNPNYTIAYDLNATAGSQNFTSSFDLVLMDKTNGNPTFGGGSVNNGIQPGTSATFTITGDFSGLTASQIAHDIFARFQNVNPGGSDVAAVNNPNPVPEPMTMLLFGTGLAGIAARARRRRNVKA
;
A
#
# COMPACT_ATOMS: atom_id res chain seq x y z
N MET A 1 32.77 38.95 -13.67
CA MET A 1 31.39 38.65 -13.20
C MET A 1 30.80 37.35 -13.78
N PHE A 2 31.08 37.00 -15.04
CA PHE A 2 30.54 35.81 -15.72
C PHE A 2 30.76 34.46 -15.00
N ARG A 3 31.93 34.20 -14.41
CA ARG A 3 32.22 32.92 -13.74
C ARG A 3 31.37 32.66 -12.49
N LYS A 4 30.96 33.72 -11.77
CA LYS A 4 30.11 33.59 -10.57
C LYS A 4 28.65 33.30 -10.94
N ALA A 5 28.17 33.89 -12.04
CA ALA A 5 26.82 33.63 -12.56
C ALA A 5 26.67 32.20 -13.05
N LEU A 6 27.67 31.67 -13.77
CA LEU A 6 27.65 30.31 -14.32
C LEU A 6 27.56 29.24 -13.22
N LEU A 7 28.31 29.40 -12.12
CA LEU A 7 28.30 28.45 -11.00
C LEU A 7 26.94 28.43 -10.26
N THR A 8 26.32 29.60 -10.07
CA THR A 8 25.00 29.68 -9.43
C THR A 8 23.89 29.07 -10.27
N THR A 9 23.95 29.21 -11.60
CA THR A 9 22.95 28.62 -12.50
C THR A 9 23.12 27.10 -12.59
N ALA A 10 24.36 26.59 -12.63
CA ALA A 10 24.63 25.16 -12.62
C ALA A 10 24.17 24.48 -11.32
N ALA A 11 24.38 25.13 -10.16
CA ALA A 11 23.90 24.62 -8.87
C ALA A 11 22.36 24.61 -8.76
N ALA A 12 21.69 25.62 -9.32
CA ALA A 12 20.23 25.65 -9.36
C ALA A 12 19.68 24.52 -10.25
N ILE A 13 20.25 24.31 -11.44
CA ILE A 13 19.86 23.23 -12.36
C ILE A 13 20.12 21.86 -11.73
N ALA A 14 21.25 21.66 -11.05
CA ALA A 14 21.54 20.42 -10.33
C ALA A 14 20.55 20.14 -9.18
N MET A 15 20.09 21.17 -8.47
CA MET A 15 19.05 21.01 -7.43
C MET A 15 17.66 20.73 -8.01
N PHE A 16 17.33 21.25 -9.21
CA PHE A 16 16.10 20.87 -9.93
C PHE A 16 16.17 19.47 -10.56
N ALA A 17 17.37 18.98 -10.88
CA ALA A 17 17.55 17.62 -11.39
C ALA A 17 17.50 16.54 -10.28
N LEU A 18 17.63 16.94 -9.01
CA LEU A 18 17.54 16.06 -7.84
C LEU A 18 16.15 16.05 -7.20
N SER A 19 15.19 16.85 -7.70
CA SER A 19 13.84 16.85 -7.16
C SER A 19 13.04 15.65 -7.67
N SER A 20 12.70 14.80 -6.70
CA SER A 20 11.62 13.81 -6.69
C SER A 20 11.77 12.62 -7.63
N VAL A 21 12.47 11.59 -7.17
CA VAL A 21 11.89 10.25 -7.30
C VAL A 21 10.67 10.28 -6.38
N ALA A 22 9.49 10.57 -6.93
CA ALA A 22 8.25 10.34 -6.21
C ALA A 22 8.21 8.84 -5.92
N ARG A 23 8.55 8.43 -4.69
CA ARG A 23 8.31 7.04 -4.28
C ARG A 23 6.80 6.89 -4.31
N ALA A 24 6.30 6.05 -5.20
CA ALA A 24 4.94 5.55 -5.08
C ALA A 24 4.82 4.96 -3.67
N ASP A 25 3.84 5.42 -2.89
CA ASP A 25 3.60 4.86 -1.57
C ASP A 25 3.44 3.35 -1.69
N THR A 26 4.18 2.63 -0.88
CA THR A 26 4.19 1.18 -0.85
C THR A 26 3.81 0.75 0.56
N VAL A 27 2.71 0.02 0.69
CA VAL A 27 2.32 -0.61 1.95
C VAL A 27 2.85 -2.03 1.94
N THR A 28 3.53 -2.44 3.01
CA THR A 28 4.07 -3.81 3.12
C THR A 28 3.19 -4.64 4.04
N LEU A 29 2.75 -5.79 3.56
CA LEU A 29 2.05 -6.81 4.33
C LEU A 29 3.02 -7.93 4.68
N THR A 30 2.97 -8.38 5.92
CA THR A 30 3.81 -9.48 6.42
C THR A 30 2.96 -10.47 7.20
N GLY A 31 3.20 -11.76 6.98
CA GLY A 31 2.51 -12.84 7.68
C GLY A 31 2.59 -12.70 9.20
N ILE A 32 1.44 -12.76 9.86
CA ILE A 32 1.33 -12.53 11.31
C ILE A 32 1.75 -13.74 12.13
N ASN A 33 1.78 -14.94 11.53
CA ASN A 33 2.18 -16.18 12.21
C ASN A 33 3.67 -16.51 12.04
N GLY A 34 4.50 -15.53 11.61
CA GLY A 34 5.95 -15.71 11.49
C GLY A 34 6.37 -16.66 10.36
N THR A 35 5.48 -16.95 9.40
CA THR A 35 5.78 -17.88 8.30
C THR A 35 6.72 -17.32 7.24
N GLY A 36 6.91 -16.00 7.22
CA GLY A 36 7.76 -15.29 6.26
C GLY A 36 7.05 -14.88 4.96
N VAL A 37 5.74 -15.14 4.82
CA VAL A 37 4.99 -14.63 3.64
C VAL A 37 4.96 -13.11 3.65
N THR A 38 5.11 -12.51 2.47
CA THR A 38 5.12 -11.06 2.29
C THR A 38 4.34 -10.66 1.05
N ALA A 39 3.71 -9.49 1.09
CA ALA A 39 3.16 -8.83 -0.08
C ALA A 39 3.37 -7.32 0.02
N THR A 40 3.27 -6.63 -1.12
CA THR A 40 3.25 -5.17 -1.16
C THR A 40 2.02 -4.66 -1.88
N ILE A 41 1.48 -3.55 -1.43
CA ILE A 41 0.40 -2.81 -2.07
C ILE A 41 1.01 -1.53 -2.63
N THR A 42 0.80 -1.31 -3.92
CA THR A 42 1.37 -0.21 -4.70
C THR A 42 0.31 0.36 -5.63
N ASN A 43 0.61 1.49 -6.27
CA ASN A 43 -0.26 2.15 -7.25
C ASN A 43 -1.69 2.37 -6.74
N PHE A 44 -1.85 2.56 -5.43
CA PHE A 44 -3.16 2.73 -4.84
C PHE A 44 -3.63 4.18 -4.98
N SER A 45 -4.89 4.36 -5.31
CA SER A 45 -5.50 5.67 -5.50
C SER A 45 -6.99 5.62 -5.21
N LEU A 46 -7.55 6.75 -4.78
CA LEU A 46 -8.97 6.93 -4.53
C LEU A 46 -9.44 8.14 -5.34
N SER A 47 -10.41 7.93 -6.23
CA SER A 47 -11.05 8.99 -7.01
C SER A 47 -12.57 8.89 -6.85
N GLY A 48 -13.16 9.85 -6.16
CA GLY A 48 -14.54 9.74 -5.67
C GLY A 48 -14.70 8.48 -4.81
N ASN A 49 -15.58 7.58 -5.25
CA ASN A 49 -15.86 6.31 -4.58
C ASN A 49 -15.12 5.12 -5.21
N THR A 50 -14.16 5.37 -6.10
CA THR A 50 -13.41 4.34 -6.83
C THR A 50 -12.02 4.22 -6.26
N PHE A 51 -11.75 3.08 -5.60
CA PHE A 51 -10.42 2.71 -5.12
C PHE A 51 -9.76 1.75 -6.10
N THR A 52 -8.55 2.09 -6.55
CA THR A 52 -7.72 1.21 -7.39
C THR A 52 -6.43 0.90 -6.65
N PHE A 53 -5.93 -0.33 -6.71
CA PHE A 53 -4.65 -0.73 -6.12
C PHE A 53 -4.04 -1.94 -6.83
N THR A 54 -2.72 -2.09 -6.73
CA THR A 54 -1.99 -3.29 -7.15
C THR A 54 -1.42 -3.98 -5.92
N ILE A 55 -1.72 -5.27 -5.75
CA ILE A 55 -1.06 -6.12 -4.75
C ILE A 55 -0.06 -7.05 -5.45
N ASN A 56 1.15 -7.13 -4.91
CA ASN A 56 2.23 -7.94 -5.40
C ASN A 56 2.64 -8.96 -4.34
N ASN A 57 2.67 -10.24 -4.69
CA ASN A 57 3.15 -11.28 -3.80
C ASN A 57 4.69 -11.30 -3.83
N THR A 58 5.31 -10.86 -2.74
CA THR A 58 6.77 -10.73 -2.62
C THR A 58 7.40 -11.90 -1.87
N SER A 59 6.64 -12.96 -1.57
CA SER A 59 7.18 -14.16 -0.91
C SER A 59 8.30 -14.76 -1.77
N VAL A 60 9.43 -15.10 -1.16
CA VAL A 60 10.63 -15.56 -1.87
C VAL A 60 10.92 -17.02 -1.52
N ALA A 61 10.95 -17.89 -2.52
CA ALA A 61 11.46 -19.24 -2.39
C ALA A 61 12.99 -19.22 -2.09
N PRO A 62 13.56 -20.23 -1.39
CA PRO A 62 12.93 -21.49 -0.95
C PRO A 62 12.29 -21.43 0.44
N ASN A 63 12.43 -20.31 1.16
CA ASN A 63 12.15 -20.25 2.59
C ASN A 63 10.65 -20.14 2.92
N THR A 64 9.86 -19.55 2.00
CA THR A 64 8.41 -19.50 2.14
C THR A 64 7.76 -19.47 0.76
N THR A 65 6.97 -20.49 0.43
CA THR A 65 6.02 -20.44 -0.69
C THR A 65 4.67 -20.03 -0.14
N GLY A 66 3.87 -19.26 -0.87
CA GLY A 66 2.53 -18.89 -0.44
C GLY A 66 1.80 -18.17 -1.55
N THR A 67 0.58 -18.58 -1.85
CA THR A 67 -0.27 -17.94 -2.88
C THR A 67 -1.27 -17.06 -2.18
N ILE A 68 -1.42 -15.80 -2.60
CA ILE A 68 -2.49 -14.94 -2.07
C ILE A 68 -3.79 -15.43 -2.70
N THR A 69 -4.76 -15.86 -1.89
CA THR A 69 -6.05 -16.36 -2.39
C THR A 69 -7.19 -15.40 -2.08
N ASN A 70 -7.11 -14.69 -0.96
CA ASN A 70 -8.11 -13.67 -0.57
C ASN A 70 -7.44 -12.37 -0.15
N ILE A 71 -8.17 -11.27 -0.31
CA ILE A 71 -7.78 -9.93 0.11
C ILE A 71 -8.97 -9.34 0.88
N GLY A 72 -8.82 -9.15 2.18
CA GLY A 72 -9.86 -8.62 3.08
C GLY A 72 -9.62 -7.15 3.40
N PHE A 73 -10.69 -6.40 3.64
CA PHE A 73 -10.65 -5.00 4.03
C PHE A 73 -11.40 -4.85 5.35
N SER A 74 -10.74 -4.27 6.35
CA SER A 74 -11.34 -3.95 7.65
C SER A 74 -11.30 -2.44 7.84
N LEU A 75 -12.17 -1.74 7.13
CA LEU A 75 -12.20 -0.29 7.08
C LEU A 75 -12.73 0.29 8.40
N PRO A 76 -12.26 1.47 8.83
CA PRO A 76 -12.71 2.07 10.06
C PRO A 76 -14.11 2.67 9.92
N GLY A 77 -14.89 2.58 10.99
CA GLY A 77 -16.26 3.07 11.08
C GLY A 77 -17.30 2.04 10.64
N ASN A 78 -18.59 2.38 10.82
CA ASN A 78 -19.69 1.56 10.30
C ASN A 78 -20.03 2.07 8.90
N ARG A 79 -19.89 1.21 7.88
CA ARG A 79 -20.07 1.56 6.46
C ARG A 79 -21.17 0.72 5.85
N ALA A 80 -21.81 1.26 4.81
CA ALA A 80 -22.75 0.47 4.03
C ALA A 80 -21.99 -0.55 3.18
N ASN A 81 -22.44 -1.82 3.18
CA ASN A 81 -21.83 -2.90 2.41
C ASN A 81 -22.26 -2.87 0.93
N ASN A 82 -21.95 -1.77 0.25
CA ASN A 82 -22.32 -1.51 -1.14
C ASN A 82 -21.11 -1.53 -2.09
N TYR A 83 -20.13 -2.39 -1.81
CA TYR A 83 -18.92 -2.47 -2.62
C TYR A 83 -19.19 -3.22 -3.94
N THR A 84 -18.39 -2.97 -4.97
CA THR A 84 -18.49 -3.67 -6.26
C THR A 84 -17.10 -3.77 -6.86
N LEU A 85 -16.73 -4.97 -7.31
CA LEU A 85 -15.52 -5.17 -8.12
C LEU A 85 -15.78 -4.69 -9.54
N VAL A 86 -15.20 -3.56 -9.92
CA VAL A 86 -15.34 -2.96 -11.25
C VAL A 86 -14.43 -3.67 -12.26
N SER A 87 -13.18 -3.93 -11.88
CA SER A 87 -12.22 -4.65 -12.72
C SER A 87 -11.14 -5.34 -11.91
N SER A 88 -10.60 -6.42 -12.48
CA SER A 88 -9.45 -7.15 -11.94
C SER A 88 -8.55 -7.61 -13.08
N SER A 89 -7.23 -7.48 -12.91
CA SER A 89 -6.26 -8.11 -13.83
C SER A 89 -6.14 -9.63 -13.61
N ASN A 90 -6.66 -10.15 -12.49
CA ASN A 90 -6.84 -11.58 -12.27
C ASN A 90 -8.34 -11.92 -12.28
N PRO A 91 -8.88 -12.49 -13.38
CA PRO A 91 -10.32 -12.70 -13.58
C PRO A 91 -10.92 -13.78 -12.65
N ASN A 92 -10.06 -14.50 -11.94
CA ASN A 92 -10.50 -15.48 -10.96
C ASN A 92 -11.04 -14.80 -9.70
N TYR A 93 -10.73 -13.54 -9.43
CA TYR A 93 -11.26 -12.88 -8.23
C TYR A 93 -12.72 -12.46 -8.39
N THR A 94 -13.48 -12.60 -7.30
CA THR A 94 -14.83 -12.08 -7.11
C THR A 94 -14.89 -11.34 -5.78
N ILE A 95 -15.93 -10.52 -5.57
CA ILE A 95 -16.17 -9.83 -4.31
C ILE A 95 -17.22 -10.56 -3.46
N ALA A 96 -17.07 -10.51 -2.15
CA ALA A 96 -18.09 -10.84 -1.16
C ALA A 96 -18.02 -9.84 0.00
N TYR A 97 -19.12 -9.76 0.77
CA TYR A 97 -19.33 -8.75 1.81
C TYR A 97 -19.65 -9.43 3.13
N ASP A 98 -19.47 -8.70 4.24
CA ASP A 98 -19.86 -9.13 5.59
C ASP A 98 -19.35 -10.52 5.96
N LEU A 99 -18.15 -10.84 5.48
CA LEU A 99 -17.54 -12.12 5.77
C LEU A 99 -16.89 -12.05 7.14
N ASN A 100 -17.43 -12.85 8.07
CA ASN A 100 -16.71 -13.20 9.28
C ASN A 100 -15.38 -13.85 8.88
N ALA A 101 -14.27 -13.34 9.43
CA ALA A 101 -13.05 -14.12 9.45
C ALA A 101 -13.37 -15.42 10.22
N THR A 102 -13.46 -16.54 9.51
CA THR A 102 -14.00 -17.78 10.08
C THR A 102 -13.18 -18.21 11.30
N ALA A 103 -13.83 -18.57 12.41
CA ALA A 103 -13.14 -19.10 13.59
C ALA A 103 -12.25 -20.29 13.21
N GLY A 104 -10.98 -20.25 13.63
CA GLY A 104 -9.91 -21.15 13.14
C GLY A 104 -8.99 -20.52 12.09
N SER A 105 -9.39 -19.40 11.48
CA SER A 105 -8.52 -18.47 10.75
C SER A 105 -7.75 -17.59 11.75
N GLN A 106 -6.85 -18.23 12.52
CA GLN A 106 -5.71 -17.69 13.26
C GLN A 106 -5.75 -16.16 13.54
N ASN A 107 -6.50 -15.77 14.58
CA ASN A 107 -6.43 -14.46 15.27
C ASN A 107 -7.12 -13.23 14.65
N PHE A 108 -8.10 -13.38 13.77
CA PHE A 108 -9.00 -12.26 13.44
C PHE A 108 -10.31 -12.35 14.23
N THR A 109 -10.56 -11.38 15.10
CA THR A 109 -11.85 -11.17 15.78
C THR A 109 -12.77 -10.23 15.00
N SER A 110 -12.35 -9.77 13.82
CA SER A 110 -13.09 -8.80 12.99
C SER A 110 -13.82 -9.46 11.81
N SER A 111 -14.98 -8.90 11.49
CA SER A 111 -15.63 -9.04 10.19
C SER A 111 -14.94 -8.13 9.17
N PHE A 112 -14.81 -8.58 7.92
CA PHE A 112 -14.38 -7.71 6.83
C PHE A 112 -15.58 -7.03 6.19
N ASP A 113 -15.47 -5.72 5.90
CA ASP A 113 -16.49 -5.00 5.12
C ASP A 113 -16.62 -5.60 3.72
N LEU A 114 -15.48 -5.96 3.12
CA LEU A 114 -15.42 -6.66 1.85
C LEU A 114 -14.21 -7.59 1.76
N VAL A 115 -14.35 -8.62 0.94
CA VAL A 115 -13.28 -9.54 0.59
C VAL A 115 -13.26 -9.77 -0.91
N LEU A 116 -12.09 -9.63 -1.53
CA LEU A 116 -11.82 -10.18 -2.84
C LEU A 116 -11.32 -11.62 -2.67
N MET A 117 -11.95 -12.59 -3.31
CA MET A 117 -11.60 -14.01 -3.20
C MET A 117 -11.39 -14.60 -4.58
N ASP A 118 -10.44 -15.51 -4.73
CA ASP A 118 -10.39 -16.35 -5.92
C ASP A 118 -11.66 -17.24 -6.02
N LYS A 119 -12.14 -17.45 -7.24
CA LYS A 119 -13.34 -18.23 -7.54
C LYS A 119 -13.03 -19.70 -7.29
N THR A 120 -13.37 -20.17 -6.09
CA THR A 120 -13.31 -21.58 -5.73
C THR A 120 -14.44 -21.95 -4.77
N ASN A 121 -15.18 -23.02 -5.08
CA ASN A 121 -16.12 -23.74 -4.20
C ASN A 121 -17.40 -23.01 -3.71
N GLY A 122 -17.90 -22.00 -4.43
CA GLY A 122 -19.30 -21.56 -4.34
C GLY A 122 -19.77 -20.95 -3.00
N ASN A 123 -18.95 -20.98 -1.96
CA ASN A 123 -19.23 -20.38 -0.66
C ASN A 123 -18.13 -19.37 -0.28
N PRO A 124 -18.48 -18.09 -0.10
CA PRO A 124 -17.51 -17.05 0.14
C PRO A 124 -16.95 -17.17 1.57
N THR A 125 -15.69 -17.61 1.72
CA THR A 125 -15.02 -17.64 3.02
C THR A 125 -13.61 -17.09 2.91
N PHE A 126 -13.20 -16.26 3.87
CA PHE A 126 -11.81 -15.80 3.98
C PHE A 126 -10.84 -16.95 4.39
N GLY A 127 -11.39 -18.07 4.85
CA GLY A 127 -10.67 -19.24 5.34
C GLY A 127 -9.93 -20.05 4.26
N GLY A 128 -10.31 -19.91 2.99
CA GLY A 128 -9.88 -20.82 1.92
C GLY A 128 -9.47 -20.13 0.61
N GLY A 129 -9.46 -20.89 -0.48
CA GLY A 129 -9.16 -20.42 -1.84
C GLY A 129 -8.36 -21.44 -2.64
N SER A 130 -8.30 -21.25 -3.97
CA SER A 130 -7.52 -22.09 -4.88
C SER A 130 -6.13 -21.51 -5.08
N VAL A 131 -5.15 -22.26 -4.60
CA VAL A 131 -3.73 -21.99 -4.84
C VAL A 131 -3.38 -21.91 -6.32
N ASN A 132 -4.20 -22.47 -7.23
CA ASN A 132 -3.96 -22.41 -8.67
C ASN A 132 -4.52 -21.13 -9.32
N ASN A 133 -5.47 -20.46 -8.65
CA ASN A 133 -6.19 -19.30 -9.18
C ASN A 133 -5.72 -17.97 -8.56
N GLY A 134 -5.09 -18.04 -7.38
CA GLY A 134 -4.59 -16.89 -6.65
C GLY A 134 -3.31 -16.25 -7.23
N ILE A 135 -2.79 -15.25 -6.52
CA ILE A 135 -1.60 -14.48 -6.92
C ILE A 135 -0.35 -15.22 -6.44
N GLN A 136 0.38 -15.81 -7.39
CA GLN A 136 1.59 -16.58 -7.15
C GLN A 136 2.76 -15.72 -6.65
N PRO A 137 3.73 -16.29 -5.93
CA PRO A 137 4.98 -15.62 -5.61
C PRO A 137 5.63 -14.97 -6.84
N GLY A 138 6.05 -13.70 -6.71
CA GLY A 138 6.65 -12.93 -7.80
C GLY A 138 5.67 -12.35 -8.81
N THR A 139 4.36 -12.53 -8.62
CA THR A 139 3.32 -11.98 -9.49
C THR A 139 2.46 -10.95 -8.77
N SER A 140 1.71 -10.16 -9.54
CA SER A 140 0.82 -9.14 -9.02
C SER A 140 -0.56 -9.18 -9.67
N ALA A 141 -1.53 -8.57 -9.00
CA ALA A 141 -2.84 -8.28 -9.57
C ALA A 141 -3.28 -6.87 -9.21
N THR A 142 -3.99 -6.22 -10.13
CA THR A 142 -4.57 -4.89 -9.95
C THR A 142 -6.08 -5.01 -9.89
N PHE A 143 -6.67 -4.30 -8.94
CA PHE A 143 -8.09 -4.31 -8.67
C PHE A 143 -8.63 -2.89 -8.64
N THR A 144 -9.86 -2.73 -9.13
CA THR A 144 -10.63 -1.49 -9.01
C THR A 144 -11.97 -1.83 -8.37
N ILE A 145 -12.25 -1.19 -7.24
CA ILE A 145 -13.44 -1.39 -6.41
C ILE A 145 -14.16 -0.06 -6.27
N THR A 146 -15.48 -0.07 -6.38
CA THR A 146 -16.33 1.06 -5.99
C THR A 146 -17.09 0.75 -4.71
N GLY A 147 -17.33 1.73 -3.84
CA GLY A 147 -18.16 1.56 -2.64
C GLY A 147 -18.12 2.77 -1.71
N ASP A 148 -18.47 2.59 -0.43
CA ASP A 148 -18.42 3.66 0.56
C ASP A 148 -17.01 3.84 1.16
N PHE A 149 -16.21 4.65 0.47
CA PHE A 149 -14.91 5.11 0.94
C PHE A 149 -14.95 6.54 1.54
N SER A 150 -16.14 7.01 1.93
CA SER A 150 -16.29 8.37 2.46
C SER A 150 -15.42 8.59 3.71
N GLY A 151 -14.82 9.78 3.79
CA GLY A 151 -13.93 10.15 4.89
C GLY A 151 -12.58 9.43 4.94
N LEU A 152 -12.24 8.57 3.96
CA LEU A 152 -10.94 7.92 3.89
C LEU A 152 -10.04 8.51 2.82
N THR A 153 -8.75 8.44 3.09
CA THR A 153 -7.70 8.59 2.09
C THR A 153 -7.37 7.22 1.47
N ALA A 154 -6.82 7.24 0.25
CA ALA A 154 -6.34 6.01 -0.40
C ALA A 154 -5.30 5.26 0.46
N SER A 155 -4.48 6.01 1.20
CA SER A 155 -3.46 5.44 2.10
C SER A 155 -4.10 4.72 3.28
N GLN A 156 -5.12 5.29 3.92
CA GLN A 156 -5.84 4.60 5.00
C GLN A 156 -6.44 3.28 4.52
N ILE A 157 -7.14 3.30 3.38
CA ILE A 157 -7.70 2.08 2.78
C ILE A 157 -6.61 1.04 2.53
N ALA A 158 -5.48 1.44 1.96
CA ALA A 158 -4.38 0.53 1.69
C ALA A 158 -3.75 -0.08 2.95
N HIS A 159 -3.75 0.65 4.08
CA HIS A 159 -3.23 0.14 5.35
C HIS A 159 -4.20 -0.82 6.06
N ASP A 160 -5.49 -0.77 5.72
CA ASP A 160 -6.53 -1.63 6.28
C ASP A 160 -6.79 -2.89 5.43
N ILE A 161 -5.87 -3.22 4.51
CA ILE A 161 -5.90 -4.43 3.68
C ILE A 161 -5.17 -5.59 4.37
N PHE A 162 -5.79 -6.75 4.29
CA PHE A 162 -5.28 -8.03 4.74
C PHE A 162 -5.17 -8.98 3.56
N ALA A 163 -4.11 -9.79 3.52
CA ALA A 163 -3.92 -10.79 2.46
C ALA A 163 -3.88 -12.20 3.06
N ARG A 164 -4.74 -13.09 2.57
CA ARG A 164 -4.73 -14.51 2.92
C ARG A 164 -3.76 -15.25 2.03
N PHE A 165 -2.79 -15.92 2.64
CA PHE A 165 -1.87 -16.83 1.97
C PHE A 165 -2.28 -18.29 2.20
N GLN A 166 -2.29 -19.06 1.13
CA GLN A 166 -2.50 -20.51 1.14
C GLN A 166 -1.27 -21.23 0.60
N ASN A 167 -1.13 -22.50 0.97
CA ASN A 167 0.04 -23.33 0.69
C ASN A 167 1.35 -22.71 1.22
N VAL A 168 1.25 -22.17 2.43
CA VAL A 168 2.37 -21.65 3.20
C VAL A 168 3.11 -22.82 3.83
N ASN A 169 4.34 -23.11 3.40
CA ASN A 169 5.14 -24.25 3.88
C ASN A 169 4.34 -25.58 3.86
N PRO A 170 4.36 -26.30 2.72
CA PRO A 170 3.38 -27.30 2.27
C PRO A 170 2.11 -27.49 3.11
N GLY A 171 0.98 -26.95 2.63
CA GLY A 171 -0.34 -27.17 3.24
C GLY A 171 -0.73 -26.23 4.40
N GLY A 172 0.18 -25.36 4.85
CA GLY A 172 -0.15 -24.31 5.82
C GLY A 172 -0.88 -23.10 5.20
N SER A 173 -1.31 -22.21 6.08
CA SER A 173 -1.98 -20.96 5.72
C SER A 173 -1.58 -19.86 6.70
N ASP A 174 -1.48 -18.63 6.19
CA ASP A 174 -1.18 -17.44 7.00
C ASP A 174 -2.00 -16.26 6.51
N VAL A 175 -2.14 -15.24 7.36
CA VAL A 175 -2.70 -13.94 6.99
C VAL A 175 -1.59 -12.91 7.15
N ALA A 176 -1.42 -12.07 6.13
CA ALA A 176 -0.54 -10.93 6.21
C ALA A 176 -1.36 -9.66 6.45
N ALA A 177 -0.84 -8.82 7.33
CA ALA A 177 -1.36 -7.49 7.62
C ALA A 177 -0.21 -6.49 7.56
N VAL A 178 -0.52 -5.20 7.62
CA VAL A 178 0.50 -4.18 7.84
C VAL A 178 1.09 -4.36 9.23
N ASN A 179 2.32 -4.88 9.31
CA ASN A 179 3.07 -4.81 10.55
C ASN A 179 3.57 -3.38 10.68
N ASN A 180 3.01 -2.67 11.67
CA ASN A 180 3.36 -1.35 12.20
C ASN A 180 4.10 -0.46 11.18
N PRO A 181 3.44 0.54 10.56
CA PRO A 181 4.07 1.34 9.51
C PRO A 181 5.39 1.91 10.07
N ASN A 182 6.52 1.41 9.56
CA ASN A 182 7.79 2.08 9.81
C ASN A 182 7.55 3.53 9.40
N PRO A 183 7.72 4.51 10.32
CA PRO A 183 7.40 5.89 10.04
C PRO A 183 8.11 6.26 8.74
N VAL A 184 7.31 6.51 7.69
CA VAL A 184 7.84 6.94 6.41
C VAL A 184 8.66 8.18 6.73
N PRO A 185 9.99 8.17 6.49
CA PRO A 185 10.80 9.33 6.79
C PRO A 185 10.17 10.52 6.11
N GLU A 186 9.78 11.52 6.90
CA GLU A 186 9.15 12.73 6.38
C GLU A 186 9.97 13.20 5.19
N PRO A 187 9.34 13.49 4.04
CA PRO A 187 10.09 13.75 2.83
C PRO A 187 11.08 14.87 3.11
N MET A 188 12.36 14.66 2.75
CA MET A 188 13.44 15.62 2.99
C MET A 188 13.15 17.02 2.42
N THR A 189 12.09 17.16 1.64
CA THR A 189 11.49 18.43 1.24
C THR A 189 11.15 19.34 2.43
N MET A 190 10.70 18.82 3.59
CA MET A 190 10.47 19.63 4.80
C MET A 190 11.78 20.22 5.34
N LEU A 191 12.84 19.41 5.40
CA LEU A 191 14.17 19.86 5.77
C LEU A 191 14.73 20.86 4.75
N LEU A 192 14.56 20.60 3.45
CA LEU A 192 15.01 21.46 2.36
C LEU A 192 14.25 22.79 2.34
N PHE A 193 12.96 22.77 2.63
CA PHE A 193 12.13 23.96 2.75
C PHE A 193 12.53 24.81 3.97
N GLY A 194 12.73 24.17 5.13
CA GLY A 194 13.20 24.83 6.35
C GLY A 194 14.58 25.47 6.19
N THR A 195 15.53 24.73 5.61
CA THR A 195 16.90 25.22 5.35
C THR A 195 16.93 26.28 4.24
N GLY A 196 16.06 26.17 3.22
CA GLY A 196 15.88 27.17 2.17
C GLY A 196 15.38 28.52 2.73
N LEU A 197 14.35 28.49 3.58
CA LEU A 197 13.84 29.68 4.27
C LEU A 197 14.88 30.31 5.20
N ALA A 198 15.58 29.48 5.98
CA ALA A 198 16.65 29.95 6.86
C ALA A 198 17.79 30.63 6.05
N GLY A 199 18.16 30.06 4.91
CA GLY A 199 19.16 30.63 3.99
C GLY A 199 18.72 31.99 3.42
N ILE A 200 17.47 32.13 3.01
CA ILE A 200 16.91 33.40 2.51
C ILE A 200 16.91 34.46 3.63
N ALA A 201 16.46 34.09 4.84
CA ALA A 201 16.43 34.99 5.99
C ALA A 201 17.84 35.46 6.41
N ALA A 202 18.82 34.54 6.42
CA ALA A 202 20.22 34.87 6.72
C ALA A 202 20.81 35.83 5.68
N ARG A 203 20.50 35.62 4.39
CA ARG A 203 20.92 36.51 3.30
C ARG A 203 20.29 37.90 3.40
N ALA A 204 19.01 37.98 3.77
CA ALA A 204 18.31 39.24 3.98
C ALA A 204 18.91 40.05 5.15
N ARG A 205 19.27 39.40 6.27
CA ARG A 205 19.95 40.06 7.40
C ARG A 205 21.30 40.65 7.02
N ARG A 206 22.15 39.92 6.29
CA ARG A 206 23.47 40.43 5.87
C ARG A 206 23.38 41.67 4.99
N ARG A 207 22.34 41.83 4.17
CA ARG A 207 22.15 43.02 3.33
C ARG A 207 21.72 44.27 4.11
N ARG A 208 21.07 44.11 5.26
CA ARG A 208 20.69 45.23 6.13
C ARG A 208 21.90 45.84 6.85
N ASN A 209 22.87 45.03 7.23
CA ASN A 209 24.05 45.50 7.97
C ASN A 209 25.13 46.16 7.11
N VAL A 210 24.98 46.18 5.78
CA VAL A 210 25.94 46.83 4.84
C VAL A 210 25.49 48.24 4.44
N LYS A 211 24.28 48.66 4.84
CA LYS A 211 23.72 49.99 4.54
C LYS A 211 23.65 50.92 5.77
N ALA A 212 24.35 50.59 6.85
CA ALA A 212 24.52 51.45 8.02
C ALA A 212 25.98 51.92 8.09
#